data_AF-A0A8C2GYP5-F1
#
_entry.id   AF-A0A8C2GYP5-F1
#
_cell.length_a   1.000
_cell.length_b   1.000
_cell.length_c   1.000
_cell.angle_alpha   90.00
_cell.angle_beta   90.00
_cell.angle_gamma   90.00
#
_symmetry.space_group_name_H-M   'P 1'
#
loop_
_entity.id
_entity.type
_entity.pdbx_description
1 polymer ?
#
loop_
_entity_poly.entity_id
_entity_poly.type
_entity_poly.pdbx_seq_one_letter_code
_entity_poly.pdbx_strand_id
1 'polypeptide(L)'
;EKEEKHKTFVEKYEKQIKHFGMLRRWDDSQKYLSDNPHLVCEETANYLVIMCIDLEVEEKHALMEQVAHQTIVMQFILELSKSLKVDPRGCFRQFFAKIKTADQQYQDAFNDELESFKERVRGRAKIRIEKALKEYEEEERQKRLGPGGLDPVEVYETLPPEMQKCFDDKDIQMLQDAITKMDPTEAKYHMKRCIDSGLWVPNAQADEEGDKDKEEKHV
;
A
#
# COMPACT_ATOMS: atom_id res chain seq x y z
N GLU A 1 -13.07 23.31 9.78
CA GLU A 1 -12.19 24.09 10.69
C GLU A 1 -10.87 23.39 11.07
N LYS A 2 -10.83 22.31 11.89
CA LYS A 2 -9.54 21.65 12.25
C LYS A 2 -8.77 21.08 11.04
N GLU A 3 -9.46 20.46 10.09
CA GLU A 3 -8.81 19.92 8.87
C GLU A 3 -8.31 21.01 7.92
N GLU A 4 -9.06 22.10 7.73
CA GLU A 4 -8.63 23.23 6.91
C GLU A 4 -7.44 23.98 7.53
N LYS A 5 -7.46 24.14 8.86
CA LYS A 5 -6.33 24.68 9.62
C LYS A 5 -5.11 23.77 9.49
N HIS A 6 -5.31 22.44 9.51
CA HIS A 6 -4.23 21.48 9.30
C HIS A 6 -3.64 21.59 7.89
N LYS A 7 -4.48 21.60 6.83
CA LYS A 7 -4.03 21.74 5.44
C LYS A 7 -3.25 23.03 5.21
N THR A 8 -3.82 24.16 5.60
CA THR A 8 -3.17 25.47 5.43
C THR A 8 -1.88 25.62 6.24
N PHE A 9 -1.81 25.02 7.44
CA PHE A 9 -0.59 25.00 8.24
C PHE A 9 0.51 24.16 7.59
N VAL A 10 0.16 22.95 7.16
CA VAL A 10 1.10 22.03 6.50
C VAL A 10 1.63 22.65 5.22
N GLU A 11 0.77 23.18 4.35
CA GLU A 11 1.18 23.84 3.10
C GLU A 11 2.12 25.02 3.35
N LYS A 12 1.86 25.82 4.39
CA LYS A 12 2.66 27.00 4.72
C LYS A 12 4.03 26.65 5.31
N TYR A 13 4.10 25.62 6.15
CA TYR A 13 5.30 25.30 6.94
C TYR A 13 5.97 23.98 6.53
N GLU A 14 5.55 23.37 5.42
CA GLU A 14 6.03 22.07 4.94
C GLU A 14 7.55 21.94 4.97
N LYS A 15 8.25 22.92 4.37
CA LYS A 15 9.73 22.93 4.30
C LYS A 15 10.37 22.95 5.69
N GLN A 16 9.76 23.67 6.64
CA GLN A 16 10.27 23.77 7.99
C GLN A 16 10.02 22.48 8.78
N ILE A 17 8.85 21.86 8.60
CA ILE A 17 8.52 20.57 9.21
C ILE A 17 9.49 19.48 8.69
N LYS A 18 9.70 19.41 7.37
CA LYS A 18 10.68 18.48 6.77
C LYS A 18 12.09 18.73 7.29
N HIS A 19 12.50 19.99 7.41
CA HIS A 19 13.81 20.33 7.96
C HIS A 19 13.97 19.83 9.40
N PHE A 20 12.99 20.08 10.26
CA PHE A 20 12.97 19.54 11.62
C PHE A 20 13.07 18.01 11.61
N GLY A 21 12.29 17.34 10.75
CA GLY A 21 12.31 15.88 10.60
C GLY A 21 13.68 15.29 10.23
N MET A 22 14.55 16.06 9.58
CA MET A 22 15.89 15.62 9.18
C MET A 22 16.97 15.86 10.27
N LEU A 23 16.65 16.61 11.33
CA LEU A 23 17.58 16.84 12.44
C LEU A 23 17.78 15.58 13.29
N ARG A 24 18.86 15.54 14.06
CA ARG A 24 19.15 14.44 14.99
C ARG A 24 19.61 14.94 16.35
N ARG A 25 20.55 15.88 16.34
CA ARG A 25 21.18 16.37 17.57
C ARG A 25 20.17 17.16 18.40
N TRP A 26 20.13 16.88 19.69
CA TRP A 26 19.22 17.53 20.64
C TRP A 26 19.34 19.05 20.65
N ASP A 27 20.57 19.57 20.58
CA ASP A 27 20.83 21.01 20.56
C ASP A 27 20.28 21.68 19.30
N ASP A 28 20.46 21.03 18.15
CA ASP A 28 20.00 21.53 16.86
C ASP A 28 18.46 21.53 16.79
N SER A 29 17.82 20.43 17.22
CA SER A 29 16.36 20.35 17.31
C SER A 29 15.78 21.39 18.27
N GLN A 30 16.39 21.57 19.45
CA GLN A 30 15.95 22.56 20.43
C GLN A 30 16.11 24.01 19.93
N LYS A 31 17.23 24.30 19.25
CA LYS A 31 17.47 25.60 18.63
C LYS A 31 16.47 25.86 17.52
N TYR A 32 16.27 24.90 16.63
CA TYR A 32 15.36 25.04 15.51
C TYR A 32 13.91 25.29 15.94
N LEU A 33 13.43 24.59 16.97
CA LEU A 33 12.11 24.82 17.56
C LEU A 33 12.03 26.13 18.36
N SER A 34 13.15 26.64 18.87
CA SER A 34 13.19 27.97 19.49
C SER A 34 13.06 29.08 18.45
N ASP A 35 13.68 28.92 17.30
CA ASP A 35 13.60 29.85 16.17
C ASP A 35 12.24 29.75 15.45
N ASN A 36 11.59 28.58 15.52
CA ASN A 36 10.29 28.31 14.90
C ASN A 36 9.26 27.70 15.89
N PRO A 37 8.80 28.43 16.92
CA PRO A 37 7.93 27.88 17.95
C PRO A 37 6.57 27.40 17.44
N HIS A 38 6.10 27.94 16.32
CA HIS A 38 4.82 27.53 15.71
C HIS A 38 4.81 26.07 15.25
N LEU A 39 5.98 25.46 15.01
CA LEU A 39 6.12 24.05 14.65
C LEU A 39 5.84 23.09 15.82
N VAL A 40 5.87 23.59 17.06
CA VAL A 40 5.59 22.77 18.25
C VAL A 40 4.08 22.62 18.41
N CYS A 41 3.48 21.72 17.63
CA CYS A 41 2.05 21.45 17.63
C CYS A 41 1.70 20.04 17.09
N GLU A 42 0.45 19.63 17.27
CA GLU A 42 -0.04 18.31 16.83
C GLU A 42 0.00 18.17 15.31
N GLU A 43 -0.22 19.24 14.56
CA GLU A 43 -0.20 19.23 13.10
C GLU A 43 1.17 18.83 12.54
N THR A 44 2.26 19.32 13.15
CA THR A 44 3.64 18.91 12.79
C THR A 44 3.87 17.43 13.05
N ALA A 45 3.45 16.92 14.21
CA ALA A 45 3.59 15.50 14.54
C ALA A 45 2.83 14.63 13.53
N ASN A 46 1.57 14.98 13.21
CA ASN A 46 0.75 14.27 12.25
C ASN A 46 1.37 14.24 10.85
N TYR A 47 1.93 15.37 10.40
CA TYR A 47 2.61 15.44 9.12
C TYR A 47 3.85 14.55 9.08
N LEU A 48 4.68 14.57 10.12
CA LEU A 48 5.88 13.73 10.18
C LEU A 48 5.55 12.23 10.17
N VAL A 49 4.45 11.82 10.82
CA VAL A 49 3.94 10.44 10.75
C VAL A 49 3.60 10.05 9.31
N ILE A 50 2.86 10.90 8.59
CA ILE A 50 2.50 10.65 7.19
C ILE A 50 3.76 10.55 6.33
N MET A 51 4.70 11.49 6.52
CA MET A 51 5.98 11.49 5.83
C MET A 51 6.79 10.20 6.09
N CYS A 52 6.78 9.65 7.30
CA CYS A 52 7.43 8.37 7.59
C CYS A 52 6.82 7.23 6.77
N ILE A 53 5.49 7.19 6.64
CA ILE A 53 4.80 6.16 5.85
C ILE A 53 5.11 6.32 4.36
N ASP A 54 5.08 7.55 3.83
CA ASP A 54 5.42 7.81 2.43
C ASP A 54 6.87 7.40 2.12
N LEU A 55 7.82 7.76 2.99
CA LEU A 55 9.22 7.36 2.83
C LEU A 55 9.40 5.84 2.85
N GLU A 56 8.66 5.13 3.69
CA GLU A 56 8.71 3.67 3.76
C GLU A 56 8.12 3.02 2.51
N VAL A 57 7.02 3.57 1.96
CA VAL A 57 6.45 3.13 0.68
C VAL A 57 7.41 3.41 -0.49
N GLU A 58 8.18 4.50 -0.42
CA GLU A 58 9.22 4.86 -1.40
C GLU A 58 10.55 4.09 -1.19
N GLU A 59 10.59 3.08 -0.30
CA GLU A 59 11.78 2.28 0.03
C GLU A 59 12.97 3.10 0.61
N LYS A 60 12.70 4.31 1.11
CA LYS A 60 13.70 5.20 1.73
C LYS A 60 13.86 4.93 3.22
N HIS A 61 14.15 3.69 3.58
CA HIS A 61 14.18 3.22 4.98
C HIS A 61 15.08 4.05 5.89
N ALA A 62 16.31 4.35 5.47
CA ALA A 62 17.25 5.13 6.29
C ALA A 62 16.75 6.55 6.60
N LEU A 63 16.06 7.17 5.65
CA LEU A 63 15.47 8.50 5.85
C LEU A 63 14.21 8.41 6.72
N MET A 64 13.40 7.35 6.56
CA MET A 64 12.26 7.07 7.42
C MET A 64 12.69 6.98 8.89
N GLU A 65 13.77 6.24 9.20
CA GLU A 65 14.25 6.10 10.59
C GLU A 65 14.70 7.43 11.20
N GLN A 66 15.30 8.31 10.39
CA GLN A 66 15.68 9.66 10.81
C GLN A 66 14.45 10.51 11.16
N VAL A 67 13.45 10.50 10.28
CA VAL A 67 12.21 11.27 10.48
C VAL A 67 11.39 10.68 11.64
N ALA A 68 11.39 9.35 11.80
CA ALA A 68 10.73 8.65 12.90
C ALA A 68 11.24 9.12 14.26
N HIS A 69 12.56 9.27 14.40
CA HIS A 69 13.15 9.81 15.63
C HIS A 69 12.59 11.20 15.96
N GLN A 70 12.59 12.14 15.01
CA GLN A 70 12.06 13.49 15.26
C GLN A 70 10.54 13.50 15.48
N THR A 71 9.82 12.53 14.91
CA THR A 71 8.39 12.33 15.15
C THR A 71 8.15 11.99 16.62
N ILE A 72 8.89 11.03 17.17
CA ILE A 72 8.78 10.66 18.59
C ILE A 72 9.19 11.82 19.50
N VAL A 73 10.22 12.58 19.13
CA VAL A 73 10.59 13.81 19.85
C VAL A 73 9.42 14.78 19.96
N MET A 74 8.73 15.06 18.85
CA MET A 74 7.57 15.94 18.86
C MET A 74 6.43 15.35 19.70
N GLN A 75 6.18 14.04 19.59
CA GLN A 75 5.15 13.36 20.39
C GLN A 75 5.41 13.45 21.89
N PHE A 76 6.65 13.22 22.34
CA PHE A 76 7.02 13.32 23.75
C PHE A 76 6.92 14.77 24.26
N ILE A 77 7.25 15.77 23.44
CA ILE A 77 7.04 17.18 23.78
C ILE A 77 5.54 17.46 24.00
N LEU A 78 4.69 16.97 23.11
CA LEU A 78 3.24 17.12 23.20
C LEU A 78 2.65 16.35 24.40
N GLU A 79 3.19 15.17 24.71
CA GLU A 79 2.78 14.38 25.87
C GLU A 79 3.18 15.08 27.17
N LEU A 80 4.41 15.58 27.28
CA LEU A 80 4.86 16.37 28.43
C LEU A 80 3.98 17.60 28.66
N SER A 81 3.60 18.29 27.58
CA SER A 81 2.65 19.40 27.62
C SER A 81 1.30 19.00 28.19
N LYS A 82 0.74 17.85 27.77
CA LYS A 82 -0.51 17.30 28.28
C LYS A 82 -0.40 16.94 29.76
N SER A 83 0.68 16.30 30.19
CA SER A 83 0.92 15.97 31.60
C SER A 83 1.03 17.21 32.49
N LEU A 84 1.72 18.24 32.01
CA LEU A 84 1.92 19.50 32.74
C LEU A 84 0.74 20.48 32.61
N LYS A 85 -0.22 20.21 31.72
CA LYS A 85 -1.36 21.10 31.38
C LYS A 85 -0.92 22.50 30.96
N VAL A 86 0.19 22.61 30.23
CA VAL A 86 0.74 23.86 29.70
C VAL A 86 0.86 23.77 28.19
N ASP A 87 0.85 24.91 27.49
CA ASP A 87 1.07 24.95 26.05
C ASP A 87 2.44 24.34 25.69
N PRO A 88 2.52 23.46 24.67
CA PRO A 88 3.77 22.77 24.32
C PRO A 88 4.90 23.72 23.92
N ARG A 89 4.58 24.90 23.39
CA ARG A 89 5.54 25.95 23.04
C ARG A 89 6.20 26.55 24.28
N GLY A 90 5.55 26.46 25.44
CA GLY A 90 6.08 26.90 26.73
C GLY A 90 6.98 25.87 27.42
N CYS A 91 6.82 24.57 27.12
CA CYS A 91 7.51 23.50 27.86
C CYS A 91 8.46 22.63 27.04
N PHE A 92 8.53 22.75 25.71
CA PHE A 92 9.40 21.88 24.90
C PHE A 92 10.88 21.88 25.32
N ARG A 93 11.39 23.01 25.84
CA ARG A 93 12.78 23.10 26.35
C ARG A 93 13.02 22.18 27.56
N GLN A 94 11.99 21.94 28.37
CA GLN A 94 12.09 21.02 29.51
C GLN A 94 12.24 19.57 29.06
N PHE A 95 11.61 19.18 27.94
CA PHE A 95 11.85 17.86 27.33
C PHE A 95 13.33 17.69 26.97
N PHE A 96 13.91 18.66 26.25
CA PHE A 96 15.33 18.58 25.87
C PHE A 96 16.28 18.61 27.07
N ALA A 97 15.94 19.35 28.13
CA ALA A 97 16.71 19.30 29.37
C ALA A 97 16.65 17.91 30.02
N LYS A 98 15.47 17.30 30.08
CA LYS A 98 15.26 15.97 30.66
C LYS A 98 15.94 14.86 29.87
N ILE A 99 15.77 14.80 28.54
CA ILE A 99 16.33 13.73 27.70
C ILE A 99 17.87 13.73 27.71
N LYS A 100 18.50 14.90 27.88
CA LYS A 100 19.98 15.02 27.94
C LYS A 100 20.57 14.52 29.26
N THR A 101 19.82 14.63 30.35
CA THR A 101 20.23 14.19 31.69
C THR A 101 19.44 12.97 32.16
N ALA A 102 18.73 12.32 31.24
CA ALA A 102 17.87 11.19 31.52
C ALA A 102 18.69 9.98 31.95
N ASP A 103 18.15 9.24 32.91
CA ASP A 103 18.67 7.93 33.26
C ASP A 103 18.48 6.94 32.12
N GLN A 104 19.21 5.82 32.19
CA GLN A 104 19.16 4.78 31.16
C GLN A 104 17.72 4.31 30.92
N GLN A 105 16.92 4.19 31.98
CA GLN A 105 15.52 3.75 31.90
C GLN A 105 14.67 4.66 31.02
N TYR A 106 14.82 5.99 31.12
CA TYR A 106 14.07 6.92 30.27
C TYR A 106 14.56 6.91 28.81
N GLN A 107 15.85 6.71 28.58
CA GLN A 107 16.39 6.53 27.22
C GLN A 107 15.90 5.23 26.59
N ASP A 108 15.85 4.14 27.36
CA ASP A 108 15.35 2.84 26.90
C ASP A 108 13.87 2.96 26.54
N ALA A 109 13.05 3.59 27.40
CA ALA A 109 11.63 3.83 27.10
C ALA A 109 11.42 4.67 25.82
N PHE A 110 12.27 5.67 25.58
CA PHE A 110 12.23 6.45 24.34
C PHE A 110 12.59 5.60 23.11
N ASN A 111 13.62 4.76 23.22
CA ASN A 111 14.04 3.86 22.14
C ASN A 111 12.99 2.79 21.85
N ASP A 112 12.37 2.22 22.89
CA ASP A 112 11.31 1.22 22.75
C ASP A 112 10.08 1.81 22.02
N GLU A 113 9.69 3.05 22.35
CA GLU A 113 8.60 3.73 21.65
C GLU A 113 8.99 4.07 20.20
N LEU A 114 10.25 4.43 19.95
CA LEU A 114 10.76 4.66 18.60
C LEU A 114 10.75 3.38 17.75
N GLU A 115 11.21 2.24 18.29
CA GLU A 115 11.13 0.96 17.58
C GLU A 115 9.67 0.55 17.33
N SER A 116 8.82 0.68 18.36
CA SER A 116 7.38 0.40 18.23
C SER A 116 6.72 1.28 17.18
N PHE A 117 7.11 2.55 17.09
CA PHE A 117 6.63 3.45 16.05
C PHE A 117 7.11 3.07 14.65
N LYS A 118 8.38 2.71 14.49
CA LYS A 118 8.92 2.22 13.20
C LYS A 118 8.17 0.97 12.72
N GLU A 119 7.90 0.03 13.62
CA GLU A 119 7.09 -1.16 13.29
C GLU A 119 5.67 -0.79 12.83
N ARG A 120 5.02 0.16 13.50
CA ARG A 120 3.70 0.67 13.06
C ARG A 120 3.78 1.33 11.69
N VAL A 121 4.83 2.10 11.39
CA VAL A 121 5.05 2.73 10.07
C VAL A 121 5.22 1.67 8.99
N ARG A 122 6.07 0.66 9.22
CA ARG A 122 6.28 -0.48 8.30
C ARG A 122 4.97 -1.22 8.02
N GLY A 123 4.19 -1.52 9.06
CA GLY A 123 2.88 -2.16 8.91
C GLY A 123 1.91 -1.32 8.08
N ARG A 124 1.87 0.00 8.28
CA ARG A 124 1.00 0.91 7.51
C ARG A 124 1.44 1.08 6.07
N ALA A 125 2.74 1.09 5.81
CA ALA A 125 3.31 1.11 4.46
C ALA A 125 2.95 -0.17 3.70
N LYS A 126 3.12 -1.33 4.33
CA LYS A 126 2.75 -2.64 3.75
C LYS A 126 1.27 -2.68 3.35
N ILE A 127 0.37 -2.23 4.21
CA ILE A 127 -1.07 -2.15 3.90
C ILE A 127 -1.34 -1.26 2.68
N ARG A 128 -0.63 -0.13 2.53
CA ARG A 128 -0.78 0.75 1.35
C ARG A 128 -0.29 0.08 0.07
N ILE A 129 0.84 -0.63 0.13
CA ILE A 129 1.39 -1.37 -1.01
C ILE A 129 0.46 -2.50 -1.41
N GLU A 130 0.00 -3.32 -0.46
CA GLU A 130 -0.94 -4.42 -0.70
C GLU A 130 -2.25 -3.92 -1.31
N LYS A 131 -2.77 -2.78 -0.85
CA LYS A 131 -3.97 -2.17 -1.44
C LYS A 131 -3.74 -1.76 -2.90
N ALA A 132 -2.62 -1.11 -3.19
CA ALA A 132 -2.28 -0.70 -4.56
C ALA A 132 -2.06 -1.90 -5.49
N LEU A 133 -1.40 -2.97 -5.00
CA LEU A 133 -1.22 -4.21 -5.75
C LEU A 133 -2.56 -4.89 -6.05
N LYS A 134 -3.46 -4.97 -5.05
CA LYS A 134 -4.79 -5.55 -5.24
C LYS A 134 -5.64 -4.75 -6.24
N GLU A 135 -5.57 -3.42 -6.20
CA GLU A 135 -6.25 -2.56 -7.18
C GLU A 135 -5.70 -2.80 -8.59
N TYR A 136 -4.38 -2.91 -8.74
CA TYR A 136 -3.73 -3.24 -10.01
C TYR A 136 -4.10 -4.64 -10.52
N GLU A 137 -4.09 -5.65 -9.65
CA GLU A 137 -4.51 -7.01 -9.99
C GLU A 137 -5.97 -7.08 -10.43
N GLU A 138 -6.87 -6.32 -9.79
CA GLU A 138 -8.27 -6.23 -10.19
C GLU A 138 -8.42 -5.50 -11.53
N GLU A 139 -7.66 -4.43 -11.79
CA GLU A 139 -7.67 -3.77 -13.10
C GLU A 139 -7.20 -4.72 -14.22
N GLU A 140 -6.13 -5.47 -13.99
CA GLU A 140 -5.66 -6.49 -14.94
C GLU A 140 -6.66 -7.65 -15.07
N ARG A 141 -7.38 -7.98 -13.98
CA ARG A 141 -8.46 -8.97 -14.00
C ARG A 141 -9.60 -8.52 -14.88
N GLN A 142 -10.03 -7.26 -14.75
CA GLN A 142 -11.09 -6.68 -15.58
C GLN A 142 -10.70 -6.67 -17.07
N LYS A 143 -9.43 -6.44 -17.41
CA LYS A 143 -8.96 -6.45 -18.81
C LYS A 143 -8.98 -7.85 -19.46
N ARG A 144 -8.84 -8.92 -18.67
CA ARG A 144 -8.81 -10.30 -19.17
C ARG A 144 -10.14 -11.05 -19.05
N LEU A 145 -11.20 -10.42 -18.52
CA LEU A 145 -12.51 -11.07 -18.42
C LEU A 145 -13.02 -11.46 -19.80
N GLY A 146 -13.54 -12.69 -19.89
CA GLY A 146 -14.21 -13.18 -21.09
C GLY A 146 -15.56 -12.51 -21.35
N PRO A 147 -16.24 -12.89 -22.44
CA PRO A 147 -17.48 -12.26 -22.90
C PRO A 147 -18.64 -12.35 -21.89
N GLY A 148 -18.61 -13.31 -20.97
CA GLY A 148 -19.57 -13.48 -19.89
C GLY A 148 -19.10 -12.93 -18.53
N GLY A 149 -18.00 -12.17 -18.49
CA GLY A 149 -17.48 -11.54 -17.27
C GLY A 149 -16.77 -12.51 -16.32
N LEU A 150 -16.39 -13.69 -16.80
CA LEU A 150 -15.60 -14.65 -16.03
C LEU A 150 -14.12 -14.56 -16.39
N ASP A 151 -13.25 -14.76 -15.41
CA ASP A 151 -11.81 -14.81 -15.61
C ASP A 151 -11.40 -16.21 -16.14
N PRO A 152 -10.73 -16.31 -17.31
CA PRO A 152 -10.23 -17.57 -17.83
C PRO A 152 -9.35 -18.34 -16.83
N VAL A 153 -8.53 -17.65 -16.03
CA VAL A 153 -7.63 -18.29 -15.07
C VAL A 153 -8.44 -18.92 -13.92
N GLU A 154 -9.38 -18.17 -13.34
CA GLU A 154 -10.24 -18.67 -12.25
C GLU A 154 -11.13 -19.82 -12.71
N VAL A 155 -11.65 -19.76 -13.95
CA VAL A 155 -12.42 -20.86 -14.49
C VAL A 155 -11.52 -22.09 -14.64
N TYR A 156 -10.35 -21.96 -15.27
CA TYR A 156 -9.44 -23.08 -15.49
C TYR A 156 -9.03 -23.77 -14.17
N GLU A 157 -8.64 -23.02 -13.14
CA GLU A 157 -8.25 -23.58 -11.83
C GLU A 157 -9.37 -24.35 -11.12
N THR A 158 -10.62 -24.02 -11.42
CA THR A 158 -11.81 -24.66 -10.83
C THR A 158 -12.47 -25.69 -11.73
N LEU A 159 -11.89 -25.99 -12.90
CA LEU A 159 -12.34 -27.07 -13.76
C LEU A 159 -11.90 -28.44 -13.20
N PRO A 160 -12.64 -29.52 -13.53
CA PRO A 160 -12.19 -30.88 -13.26
C PRO A 160 -10.82 -31.17 -13.89
N PRO A 161 -9.93 -31.95 -13.24
CA PRO A 161 -8.60 -32.25 -13.76
C PRO A 161 -8.60 -32.85 -15.18
N GLU A 162 -9.63 -33.65 -15.51
CA GLU A 162 -9.81 -34.19 -16.86
C GLU A 162 -10.01 -33.09 -17.90
N MET A 163 -10.82 -32.06 -17.59
CA MET A 163 -11.03 -30.92 -18.47
C MET A 163 -9.81 -30.00 -18.53
N GLN A 164 -9.11 -29.75 -17.42
CA GLN A 164 -7.85 -29.00 -17.41
C GLN A 164 -6.84 -29.62 -18.37
N LYS A 165 -6.66 -30.94 -18.28
CA LYS A 165 -5.78 -31.70 -19.16
C LYS A 165 -6.18 -31.59 -20.64
N CYS A 166 -7.48 -31.57 -20.94
CA CYS A 166 -7.95 -31.36 -22.32
C CYS A 166 -7.54 -29.99 -22.88
N PHE A 167 -7.57 -28.94 -22.06
CA PHE A 167 -7.10 -27.60 -22.46
C PHE A 167 -5.57 -27.55 -22.60
N ASP A 168 -4.82 -28.23 -21.73
CA ASP A 168 -3.36 -28.32 -21.79
C ASP A 168 -2.88 -29.02 -23.06
N ASP A 169 -3.48 -30.18 -23.36
CA ASP A 169 -3.16 -31.02 -24.52
C ASP A 169 -3.79 -30.47 -25.82
N LYS A 170 -4.63 -29.42 -25.72
CA LYS A 170 -5.43 -28.84 -26.81
C LYS A 170 -6.27 -29.88 -27.56
N ASP A 171 -6.74 -30.89 -26.84
CA ASP A 171 -7.47 -32.03 -27.41
C ASP A 171 -8.98 -31.84 -27.27
N ILE A 172 -9.58 -31.37 -28.36
CA ILE A 172 -11.03 -31.15 -28.48
C ILE A 172 -11.81 -32.47 -28.37
N GLN A 173 -11.27 -33.58 -28.88
CA GLN A 173 -11.95 -34.88 -28.82
C GLN A 173 -11.96 -35.40 -27.39
N MET A 174 -10.85 -35.27 -26.68
CA MET A 174 -10.77 -35.64 -25.27
C MET A 174 -11.72 -34.79 -24.41
N LEU A 175 -11.91 -33.51 -24.75
CA LEU A 175 -12.87 -32.64 -24.08
C LEU A 175 -14.32 -33.11 -24.29
N GLN A 176 -14.68 -33.47 -25.53
CA GLN A 176 -16.02 -33.99 -25.86
C GLN A 176 -16.31 -35.33 -25.16
N ASP A 177 -15.31 -36.21 -25.08
CA ASP A 177 -15.42 -37.50 -24.38
C ASP A 177 -15.58 -37.32 -22.87
N ALA A 178 -14.83 -36.39 -22.26
CA ALA A 178 -14.95 -36.07 -20.84
C ALA A 178 -16.35 -35.50 -20.51
N ILE A 179 -16.87 -34.63 -21.37
CA ILE A 179 -18.21 -34.05 -21.23
C ILE A 179 -19.31 -35.11 -21.34
N THR A 180 -19.15 -36.08 -22.24
CA THR A 180 -20.15 -37.15 -22.47
C THR A 180 -20.21 -38.14 -21.30
N LYS A 181 -19.10 -38.32 -20.57
CA LYS A 181 -19.03 -39.18 -19.38
C LYS A 181 -19.53 -38.51 -18.10
N MET A 182 -19.57 -37.18 -18.08
CA MET A 182 -20.00 -36.37 -16.95
C MET A 182 -21.53 -36.28 -16.87
N ASP A 183 -22.07 -35.96 -15.68
CA ASP A 183 -23.49 -35.69 -15.56
C ASP A 183 -23.90 -34.49 -16.46
N PRO A 184 -25.02 -34.57 -17.19
CA PRO A 184 -25.44 -33.51 -18.11
C PRO A 184 -25.58 -32.12 -17.48
N THR A 185 -25.90 -32.04 -16.18
CA THR A 185 -26.04 -30.75 -15.48
C THR A 185 -24.68 -30.14 -15.13
N GLU A 186 -23.72 -30.97 -14.74
CA GLU A 186 -22.34 -30.58 -14.43
C GLU A 186 -21.57 -30.21 -15.70
N ALA A 187 -21.72 -30.99 -16.76
CA ALA A 187 -21.19 -30.71 -18.09
C ALA A 187 -21.64 -29.34 -18.61
N LYS A 188 -22.95 -29.05 -18.51
CA LYS A 188 -23.51 -27.76 -18.93
C LYS A 188 -23.00 -26.60 -18.07
N TYR A 189 -22.81 -26.83 -16.77
CA TYR A 189 -22.27 -25.83 -15.86
C TYR A 189 -20.82 -25.45 -16.22
N HIS A 190 -19.92 -26.43 -16.38
CA HIS A 190 -18.53 -26.15 -16.73
C HIS A 190 -18.37 -25.60 -18.14
N MET A 191 -19.07 -26.16 -19.13
CA MET A 191 -18.97 -25.68 -20.52
C MET A 191 -19.45 -24.23 -20.66
N LYS A 192 -20.55 -23.86 -20.00
CA LYS A 192 -21.01 -22.47 -19.99
C LYS A 192 -19.93 -21.54 -19.43
N ARG A 193 -19.26 -21.93 -18.34
CA ARG A 193 -18.18 -21.13 -17.74
C ARG A 193 -16.95 -21.03 -18.65
N CYS A 194 -16.60 -22.09 -19.37
CA CYS A 194 -15.52 -22.03 -20.36
C CYS A 194 -15.83 -21.04 -21.49
N ILE A 195 -17.09 -20.95 -21.92
CA ILE A 195 -17.53 -19.99 -22.95
C ILE A 195 -17.54 -18.56 -22.38
N ASP A 196 -18.17 -18.38 -21.22
CA ASP A 196 -18.33 -17.08 -20.57
C ASP A 196 -16.97 -16.48 -20.15
N SER A 197 -15.95 -17.32 -19.92
CA SER A 197 -14.56 -16.88 -19.67
C SER A 197 -13.70 -16.74 -20.91
N GLY A 198 -14.17 -17.17 -22.08
CA GLY A 198 -13.39 -17.16 -23.32
C GLY A 198 -12.32 -18.26 -23.41
N LEU A 199 -12.25 -19.20 -22.45
CA LEU A 199 -11.42 -20.41 -22.54
C LEU A 199 -11.82 -21.31 -23.72
N TRP A 200 -13.10 -21.29 -24.09
CA TRP A 200 -13.65 -22.10 -25.17
C TRP A 200 -14.58 -21.28 -26.06
N VAL A 201 -14.32 -21.27 -27.37
CA VAL A 201 -15.19 -20.66 -28.36
C VAL A 201 -15.92 -21.77 -29.13
N PRO A 202 -17.25 -21.92 -28.96
CA PRO A 202 -18.02 -22.90 -29.73
C PRO A 202 -17.90 -22.60 -31.23
N ASN A 203 -17.53 -23.61 -32.03
CA ASN A 203 -17.30 -23.51 -33.48
C ASN A 203 -16.07 -22.71 -33.95
N ALA A 204 -14.95 -22.74 -33.21
CA ALA A 204 -13.66 -22.21 -33.71
C ALA A 204 -13.20 -22.83 -35.05
N GLN A 205 -13.72 -24.01 -35.44
CA GLN A 205 -13.45 -24.65 -36.73
C GLN A 205 -14.15 -23.99 -37.94
N ALA A 206 -14.98 -22.96 -37.76
CA ALA A 206 -15.58 -22.22 -38.88
C ALA A 206 -14.79 -20.97 -39.31
N ASP A 207 -13.91 -20.44 -38.45
CA ASP A 207 -13.20 -19.17 -38.71
C ASP A 207 -11.70 -19.34 -39.05
N GLU A 208 -11.10 -20.53 -38.85
CA GLU A 208 -9.70 -20.78 -39.28
C GLU A 208 -9.51 -20.95 -40.79
N GLU A 209 -10.58 -21.03 -41.60
CA GLU A 209 -10.50 -20.94 -43.07
C GLU A 209 -10.60 -19.49 -43.61
N GLY A 210 -10.80 -18.48 -42.75
CA GLY A 210 -11.13 -17.10 -43.18
C GLY A 210 -10.01 -16.05 -43.13
N ASP A 211 -8.90 -16.27 -42.41
CA ASP A 211 -7.93 -15.20 -42.10
C ASP A 211 -6.54 -15.38 -42.75
N LYS A 212 -6.49 -15.93 -43.96
CA LYS A 212 -5.28 -15.95 -44.81
C LYS A 212 -5.25 -14.91 -45.94
N ASP A 213 -6.24 -14.03 -46.06
CA ASP A 213 -6.37 -13.12 -47.22
C ASP A 213 -6.40 -11.61 -46.88
N LYS A 214 -5.76 -11.17 -45.78
CA LYS A 214 -5.59 -9.73 -45.49
C LYS A 214 -4.17 -9.26 -45.15
N GLU A 215 -3.15 -9.96 -45.63
CA GLU A 215 -1.79 -9.43 -45.75
C GLU A 215 -1.38 -9.27 -47.22
N GLU A 216 -2.12 -8.50 -48.00
CA GLU A 216 -1.59 -7.89 -49.23
C GLU A 216 -2.45 -6.70 -49.65
N LYS A 217 -2.09 -5.50 -49.16
CA LYS A 217 -2.17 -4.19 -49.86
C LYS A 217 -1.96 -3.02 -48.90
N HIS A 218 -0.70 -2.75 -48.57
CA HIS A 218 -0.25 -1.36 -48.43
C HIS A 218 1.22 -1.25 -48.85
N VAL A 219 1.41 -1.02 -50.15
CA VAL A 219 2.52 -0.26 -50.73
C VAL A 219 1.89 0.82 -51.59
#